data_AF-A0A1C2AYX0-F1
#
_entry.id   AF-A0A1C2AYX0-F1
#
_cell.length_a   1.000
_cell.length_b   1.000
_cell.length_c   1.000
_cell.angle_alpha   90.00
_cell.angle_beta   90.00
_cell.angle_gamma   90.00
#
_symmetry.space_group_name_H-M   'P 1'
#
loop_
_entity.id
_entity.type
_entity.pdbx_description
1 polymer ?
#
loop_
_entity_poly.entity_id
_entity_poly.type
_entity_poly.pdbx_seq_one_letter_code
_entity_poly.pdbx_strand_id
1 'polypeptide(L)'
;MTYCIGIKTETGLVFASDSRTNAGLDNVNIYSKMLTHDVGDRTIVIVTSGNLGTSQAVYNSLKKDLKSETGIMNLNTCSDFEQIASYIGSLNIEHSSPQGINTDSVLLGSTFIVGGQIKDQPPELYLVYPQGNYIRPADSKPYLVIGEVKYGKPILDRVITPRVSIGDASRCALISMDSTLKSDLTVGPPIDFAVIKKDEIKLAASKCLNMNDPEFSGV
;
A
#
# COMPACT_ATOMS: atom_id res chain seq x y z
N MET A 1 -14.04 3.29 2.82
CA MET A 1 -13.82 2.05 3.63
C MET A 1 -12.40 1.51 3.48
N THR A 2 -11.39 2.37 3.55
CA THR A 2 -9.97 1.97 3.51
C THR A 2 -9.13 3.18 3.87
N TYR A 3 -8.02 3.02 4.58
CA TYR A 3 -6.98 4.03 4.65
C TYR A 3 -5.62 3.35 4.66
N CYS A 4 -4.78 3.71 3.69
CA CYS A 4 -3.41 3.20 3.56
C CYS A 4 -2.43 4.35 3.33
N ILE A 5 -1.21 4.19 3.83
CA ILE A 5 -0.14 5.18 3.81
C ILE A 5 1.15 4.51 3.34
N GLY A 6 1.90 5.19 2.48
CA GLY A 6 3.30 4.89 2.20
C GLY A 6 4.14 6.14 2.36
N ILE A 7 5.27 6.06 3.08
CA ILE A 7 6.17 7.18 3.34
C ILE A 7 7.58 6.79 2.89
N LYS A 8 8.23 7.68 2.14
CA LYS A 8 9.63 7.58 1.72
C LYS A 8 10.46 8.57 2.53
N THR A 9 11.50 8.06 3.16
CA THR A 9 12.51 8.84 3.89
C THR A 9 13.87 8.61 3.24
N GLU A 10 14.86 9.43 3.57
CA GLU A 10 16.26 9.19 3.14
C GLU A 10 16.80 7.83 3.63
N THR A 11 16.26 7.31 4.73
CA THR A 11 16.73 6.09 5.41
C THR A 11 15.88 4.83 5.15
N GLY A 12 14.82 4.93 4.35
CA GLY A 12 13.94 3.80 4.06
C GLY A 12 12.48 4.16 3.84
N LEU A 13 11.61 3.16 3.94
CA LEU A 13 10.18 3.24 3.65
C LEU A 13 9.35 2.78 4.84
N VAL A 14 8.19 3.39 5.02
CA VAL A 14 7.19 3.03 6.03
C VAL A 14 5.84 2.83 5.35
N PHE A 15 5.14 1.76 5.70
CA PHE A 15 3.80 1.45 5.22
C PHE A 15 2.86 1.16 6.39
N ALA A 16 1.62 1.61 6.24
CA ALA A 16 0.54 1.27 7.15
C ALA A 16 -0.76 1.08 6.36
N SER A 17 -1.57 0.09 6.71
CA SER A 17 -2.90 -0.09 6.14
C SER A 17 -3.90 -0.61 7.17
N ASP A 18 -5.10 -0.05 7.17
CA ASP A 18 -6.22 -0.60 7.93
C ASP A 18 -6.76 -1.89 7.29
N SER A 19 -7.61 -2.63 8.00
CA SER A 19 -8.13 -3.92 7.52
C SER A 19 -9.65 -3.97 7.34
N ARG A 20 -10.39 -2.97 7.84
CA ARG A 20 -11.85 -2.92 7.66
C ARG A 20 -12.19 -2.72 6.19
N THR A 21 -13.05 -3.58 5.66
CA THR A 21 -13.36 -3.58 4.23
C THR A 21 -14.84 -3.85 4.00
N ASN A 22 -15.43 -3.12 3.05
CA ASN A 22 -16.78 -3.38 2.57
C ASN A 22 -16.75 -4.47 1.47
N ALA A 23 -17.41 -5.59 1.72
CA ALA A 23 -17.54 -6.72 0.80
C ALA A 23 -18.94 -6.82 0.16
N GLY A 24 -19.79 -5.81 0.31
CA GLY A 24 -21.16 -5.77 -0.20
C GLY A 24 -22.13 -5.08 0.76
N LEU A 25 -23.40 -4.99 0.36
CA LEU A 25 -24.46 -4.42 1.20
C LEU A 25 -24.47 -5.12 2.57
N ASP A 26 -24.30 -4.33 3.64
CA ASP A 26 -24.23 -4.76 5.04
C ASP A 26 -23.17 -5.83 5.36
N ASN A 27 -22.13 -5.96 4.54
CA ASN A 27 -21.07 -6.95 4.73
C ASN A 27 -19.72 -6.28 4.97
N VAL A 28 -19.43 -5.94 6.23
CA VAL A 28 -18.14 -5.36 6.65
C VAL A 28 -17.29 -6.43 7.32
N ASN A 29 -16.15 -6.74 6.72
CA ASN A 29 -15.22 -7.78 7.18
C ASN A 29 -13.79 -7.24 7.33
N ILE A 30 -12.91 -8.08 7.86
CA ILE A 30 -11.49 -7.82 8.02
C ILE A 30 -10.73 -8.53 6.89
N TYR A 31 -10.06 -7.75 6.05
CA TYR A 31 -9.13 -8.26 5.04
C TYR A 31 -7.84 -7.45 5.11
N SER A 32 -6.71 -8.14 5.16
CA SER A 32 -5.41 -7.46 5.03
C SER A 32 -5.34 -6.77 3.67
N LYS A 33 -4.95 -5.51 3.69
CA LYS A 33 -4.75 -4.70 2.48
C LYS A 33 -3.28 -4.62 2.09
N MET A 34 -2.39 -5.21 2.88
CA MET A 34 -0.96 -5.22 2.66
C MET A 34 -0.50 -6.57 2.09
N LEU A 35 0.17 -6.53 0.96
CA LEU A 35 0.94 -7.66 0.44
C LEU A 35 2.42 -7.33 0.58
N THR A 36 3.17 -8.24 1.18
CA THR A 36 4.63 -8.16 1.24
C THR A 36 5.24 -9.29 0.41
N HIS A 37 6.33 -8.97 -0.28
CA HIS A 37 7.10 -9.90 -1.09
C HIS A 37 8.58 -9.62 -0.87
N ASP A 38 9.21 -10.44 -0.04
CA ASP A 38 10.58 -10.27 0.42
C ASP A 38 11.42 -11.49 0.03
N VAL A 39 12.22 -11.35 -1.03
CA VAL A 39 12.96 -12.47 -1.64
C VAL A 39 14.33 -12.02 -2.12
N GLY A 40 15.37 -12.72 -1.68
CA GLY A 40 16.72 -12.63 -2.27
C GLY A 40 17.26 -11.21 -2.45
N ASP A 41 17.07 -10.64 -3.64
CA ASP A 41 17.57 -9.34 -4.08
C ASP A 41 16.55 -8.21 -3.96
N ARG A 42 15.33 -8.43 -3.48
CA ARG A 42 14.29 -7.41 -3.44
C ARG A 42 13.31 -7.58 -2.29
N THR A 43 12.82 -6.43 -1.81
CA THR A 43 11.70 -6.35 -0.88
C THR A 43 10.67 -5.40 -1.44
N ILE A 44 9.43 -5.86 -1.57
CA ILE A 44 8.31 -5.12 -2.14
C ILE A 44 7.15 -5.14 -1.15
N VAL A 45 6.53 -3.99 -0.93
CA VAL A 45 5.29 -3.82 -0.17
C VAL A 45 4.26 -3.15 -1.07
N ILE A 46 3.06 -3.71 -1.08
CA ILE A 46 1.91 -3.22 -1.83
C ILE A 46 0.76 -3.03 -0.85
N VAL A 47 0.12 -1.87 -0.87
CA VAL A 47 -1.12 -1.63 -0.11
C VAL A 47 -2.24 -1.19 -1.04
N THR A 48 -3.48 -1.63 -0.77
CA THR A 48 -4.63 -1.44 -1.66
C THR A 48 -5.74 -0.59 -1.07
N SER A 49 -6.54 0.02 -1.94
CA SER A 49 -7.86 0.59 -1.64
C SER A 49 -8.77 0.49 -2.87
N GLY A 50 -10.08 0.63 -2.66
CA GLY A 50 -11.07 0.58 -3.75
C GLY A 50 -11.81 -0.74 -3.79
N ASN A 51 -12.07 -1.25 -5.00
CA ASN A 51 -12.88 -2.45 -5.18
C ASN A 51 -12.18 -3.72 -4.63
N LEU A 52 -12.82 -4.42 -3.68
CA LEU A 52 -12.24 -5.63 -3.07
C LEU A 52 -12.04 -6.76 -4.09
N GLY A 53 -13.00 -6.97 -4.99
CA GLY A 53 -12.91 -8.01 -6.01
C GLY A 53 -11.71 -7.81 -6.93
N THR A 54 -11.54 -6.59 -7.45
CA THR A 54 -10.41 -6.24 -8.32
C THR A 54 -9.07 -6.31 -7.60
N SER A 55 -8.95 -5.74 -6.39
CA SER A 55 -7.69 -5.79 -5.64
C SER A 55 -7.28 -7.23 -5.27
N GLN A 56 -8.22 -8.10 -4.90
CA GLN A 56 -7.94 -9.52 -4.67
C GLN A 56 -7.57 -10.25 -5.96
N ALA A 57 -8.23 -9.95 -7.08
CA ALA A 57 -7.90 -10.54 -8.38
C ALA A 57 -6.47 -10.18 -8.81
N VAL A 58 -6.06 -8.91 -8.63
CA VAL A 58 -4.66 -8.48 -8.84
C VAL A 58 -3.70 -9.26 -7.94
N TYR A 59 -3.95 -9.34 -6.63
CA TYR A 59 -3.10 -10.12 -5.71
C TYR A 59 -3.02 -11.61 -6.07
N ASN A 60 -4.12 -12.19 -6.57
CA ASN A 60 -4.14 -13.58 -7.02
C ASN A 60 -3.32 -13.77 -8.31
N SER A 61 -3.42 -12.84 -9.28
CA SER A 61 -2.55 -12.85 -10.47
C SER A 61 -1.08 -12.75 -10.10
N LEU A 62 -0.69 -11.82 -9.21
CA LEU A 62 0.69 -11.71 -8.73
C LEU A 62 1.21 -13.04 -8.15
N LYS A 63 0.42 -13.68 -7.29
CA LYS A 63 0.77 -14.98 -6.68
C LYS A 63 0.85 -16.11 -7.71
N LYS A 64 -0.02 -16.10 -8.72
CA LYS A 64 -0.03 -17.09 -9.81
C LYS A 64 1.22 -16.92 -10.68
N ASP A 65 1.53 -15.70 -11.07
CA ASP A 65 2.63 -15.40 -11.98
C ASP A 65 3.99 -15.65 -11.34
N LEU A 66 4.11 -15.44 -10.02
CA LEU A 66 5.27 -15.82 -9.22
C LEU A 66 5.56 -17.34 -9.21
N LYS A 67 4.53 -18.17 -9.41
CA LYS A 67 4.68 -19.64 -9.48
C LYS A 67 4.89 -20.14 -10.91
N SER A 68 4.84 -19.26 -11.90
CA SER A 68 4.95 -19.66 -13.30
C SER A 68 6.40 -19.97 -13.67
N GLU A 69 6.60 -21.13 -14.30
CA GLU A 69 7.90 -21.54 -14.86
C GLU A 69 8.13 -21.01 -16.28
N THR A 70 7.13 -20.34 -16.88
CA THR A 70 7.13 -19.94 -18.29
C THR A 70 7.90 -18.65 -18.60
N GLY A 71 8.64 -18.10 -17.64
CA GLY A 71 9.45 -16.89 -17.83
C GLY A 71 8.64 -15.61 -18.04
N ILE A 72 7.36 -15.59 -17.66
CA ILE A 72 6.51 -14.40 -17.74
C ILE A 72 7.00 -13.28 -16.79
N MET A 73 6.60 -12.04 -17.10
CA MET A 73 6.84 -10.92 -16.20
C MET A 73 6.11 -11.13 -14.88
N ASN A 74 6.83 -10.99 -13.77
CA ASN A 74 6.31 -11.05 -12.41
C ASN A 74 7.19 -10.19 -11.48
N LEU A 75 6.87 -10.15 -10.19
CA LEU A 75 7.61 -9.33 -9.22
C LEU A 75 9.10 -9.69 -9.09
N ASN A 76 9.50 -10.93 -9.42
CA ASN A 76 10.91 -11.38 -9.38
C ASN A 76 11.68 -11.04 -10.66
N THR A 77 11.00 -10.87 -11.79
CA THR A 77 11.63 -10.63 -13.09
C THR A 77 11.63 -9.15 -13.49
N CYS A 78 10.83 -8.32 -12.81
CA CYS A 78 10.87 -6.87 -13.04
C CYS A 78 12.27 -6.29 -12.76
N SER A 79 12.76 -5.42 -13.65
CA SER A 79 14.08 -4.80 -13.60
C SER A 79 14.19 -3.68 -12.57
N ASP A 80 13.10 -2.96 -12.34
CA ASP A 80 13.03 -1.78 -11.47
C ASP A 80 11.60 -1.59 -10.95
N PHE A 81 11.42 -0.63 -10.05
CA PHE A 81 10.11 -0.32 -9.47
C PHE A 81 9.13 0.35 -10.43
N GLU A 82 9.60 0.97 -11.52
CA GLU A 82 8.71 1.52 -12.55
C GLU A 82 8.03 0.38 -13.31
N GLN A 83 8.79 -0.66 -13.65
CA GLN A 83 8.26 -1.86 -14.27
C GLN A 83 7.30 -2.61 -13.33
N ILE A 84 7.59 -2.68 -12.03
CA ILE A 84 6.67 -3.24 -11.03
C ILE A 84 5.35 -2.45 -11.01
N ALA A 85 5.41 -1.11 -10.96
CA ALA A 85 4.22 -0.26 -10.96
C ALA A 85 3.39 -0.43 -12.25
N SER A 86 4.07 -0.51 -13.40
CA SER A 86 3.45 -0.76 -14.71
C SER A 86 2.76 -2.12 -14.80
N TYR A 87 3.42 -3.17 -14.31
CA TYR A 87 2.87 -4.52 -14.26
C TYR A 87 1.60 -4.60 -13.41
N ILE A 88 1.63 -4.03 -12.19
CA ILE A 88 0.45 -3.94 -11.31
C ILE A 88 -0.65 -3.10 -11.98
N GLY A 89 -0.30 -2.01 -12.64
CA GLY A 89 -1.23 -1.18 -13.39
C GLY A 89 -1.96 -1.95 -14.50
N SER A 90 -1.24 -2.78 -15.25
CA SER A 90 -1.80 -3.62 -16.30
C SER A 90 -2.79 -4.66 -15.75
N LEU A 91 -2.44 -5.33 -14.65
CA LEU A 91 -3.36 -6.25 -13.96
C LEU A 91 -4.61 -5.53 -13.43
N ASN A 92 -4.46 -4.30 -12.94
CA ASN A 92 -5.59 -3.51 -12.45
C ASN A 92 -6.57 -3.17 -13.58
N ILE A 93 -6.07 -2.79 -14.76
CA ILE A 93 -6.91 -2.56 -15.95
C ILE A 93 -7.63 -3.85 -16.35
N GLU A 94 -6.91 -4.97 -16.41
CA GLU A 94 -7.46 -6.28 -16.76
C GLU A 94 -8.65 -6.66 -15.86
N HIS A 95 -8.47 -6.53 -14.53
CA HIS A 95 -9.47 -6.94 -13.53
C HIS A 95 -10.53 -5.88 -13.20
N SER A 96 -10.41 -4.66 -13.72
CA SER A 96 -11.42 -3.61 -13.59
C SER A 96 -12.27 -3.42 -14.85
N SER A 97 -11.97 -4.19 -15.91
CA SER A 97 -12.74 -4.15 -17.15
C SER A 97 -14.20 -4.55 -16.90
N PRO A 98 -15.17 -3.71 -17.31
CA PRO A 98 -16.58 -3.94 -16.97
C PRO A 98 -17.22 -5.15 -17.64
N GLN A 99 -16.62 -5.75 -18.68
CA GLN A 99 -17.14 -6.93 -19.39
C GLN A 99 -18.67 -6.90 -19.68
N GLY A 100 -19.22 -5.72 -20.02
CA GLY A 100 -20.66 -5.55 -20.29
C GLY A 100 -21.52 -5.10 -19.09
N ILE A 101 -20.92 -4.86 -17.93
CA ILE A 101 -21.55 -4.24 -16.76
C ILE A 101 -21.68 -2.73 -16.99
N ASN A 102 -22.83 -2.17 -16.61
CA ASN A 102 -23.05 -0.73 -16.68
C ASN A 102 -22.21 -0.02 -15.59
N THR A 103 -21.28 0.85 -15.99
CA THR A 103 -20.32 1.50 -15.08
C THR A 103 -20.87 2.77 -14.42
N ASP A 104 -22.06 3.23 -14.82
CA ASP A 104 -22.72 4.41 -14.24
C ASP A 104 -23.04 4.27 -12.74
N SER A 105 -23.05 3.03 -12.21
CA SER A 105 -23.37 2.74 -10.82
C SER A 105 -22.28 2.01 -10.03
N VAL A 106 -21.19 1.57 -10.66
CA VAL A 106 -20.17 0.73 -10.00
C VAL A 106 -18.74 1.14 -10.37
N LEU A 107 -17.98 1.58 -9.36
CA LEU A 107 -16.53 1.74 -9.44
C LEU A 107 -15.85 0.38 -9.29
N LEU A 108 -15.33 -0.16 -10.39
CA LEU A 108 -14.60 -1.43 -10.42
C LEU A 108 -13.09 -1.26 -10.18
N GLY A 109 -12.57 -0.03 -10.26
CA GLY A 109 -11.15 0.24 -10.08
C GLY A 109 -10.64 0.03 -8.65
N SER A 110 -9.37 -0.38 -8.54
CA SER A 110 -8.59 -0.30 -7.30
C SER A 110 -7.43 0.68 -7.45
N THR A 111 -6.93 1.20 -6.33
CA THR A 111 -5.74 2.04 -6.28
C THR A 111 -4.71 1.38 -5.37
N PHE A 112 -3.44 1.43 -5.75
CA PHE A 112 -2.35 0.76 -5.04
C PHE A 112 -1.25 1.75 -4.70
N ILE A 113 -0.66 1.63 -3.50
CA ILE A 113 0.68 2.17 -3.26
C ILE A 113 1.64 1.00 -3.31
N VAL A 114 2.72 1.15 -4.09
CA VAL A 114 3.73 0.14 -4.31
C VAL A 114 5.08 0.74 -3.95
N GLY A 115 5.85 0.08 -3.10
CA GLY A 115 7.21 0.54 -2.83
C GLY A 115 8.07 -0.52 -2.21
N GLY A 116 9.36 -0.23 -2.13
CA GLY A 116 10.36 -1.15 -1.64
C GLY A 116 11.72 -0.87 -2.24
N GLN A 117 12.58 -1.87 -2.29
CA GLN A 117 13.93 -1.74 -2.82
C GLN A 117 14.37 -3.02 -3.54
N ILE A 118 14.96 -2.87 -4.72
CA ILE A 118 15.76 -3.91 -5.40
C ILE A 118 17.23 -3.63 -5.07
N LYS A 119 18.02 -4.68 -4.87
CA LYS A 119 19.44 -4.59 -4.55
C LYS A 119 20.16 -3.69 -5.56
N ASP A 120 21.07 -2.86 -5.04
CA ASP A 120 21.86 -1.90 -5.80
C ASP A 120 21.03 -0.78 -6.49
N GLN A 121 19.73 -0.67 -6.18
CA GLN A 121 18.84 0.41 -6.62
C GLN A 121 18.33 1.23 -5.42
N PRO A 122 17.95 2.51 -5.60
CA PRO A 122 17.37 3.28 -4.52
C PRO A 122 15.98 2.71 -4.12
N PRO A 123 15.55 2.89 -2.85
CA PRO A 123 14.18 2.63 -2.48
C PRO A 123 13.22 3.51 -3.28
N GLU A 124 12.12 2.94 -3.75
CA GLU A 124 11.12 3.64 -4.54
C GLU A 124 9.71 3.49 -4.00
N LEU A 125 8.86 4.45 -4.33
CA LEU A 125 7.46 4.51 -3.90
C LEU A 125 6.59 5.09 -5.03
N TYR A 126 5.51 4.40 -5.36
CA TYR A 126 4.61 4.72 -6.46
C TYR A 126 3.14 4.65 -6.03
N LEU A 127 2.32 5.50 -6.62
CA LEU A 127 0.86 5.43 -6.60
C LEU A 127 0.39 4.92 -7.96
N VAL A 128 -0.29 3.78 -7.99
CA VAL A 128 -0.90 3.20 -9.19
C VAL A 128 -2.40 3.46 -9.16
N TYR A 129 -2.90 4.16 -10.19
CA TYR A 129 -4.30 4.52 -10.34
C TYR A 129 -5.14 3.38 -10.94
N PRO A 130 -6.48 3.45 -10.83
CA PRO A 130 -7.40 2.54 -11.51
C PRO A 130 -7.13 2.35 -13.01
N GLN A 131 -6.68 3.41 -13.68
CA GLN A 131 -6.39 3.43 -15.11
C GLN A 131 -5.02 2.80 -15.45
N GLY A 132 -4.31 2.26 -14.46
CA GLY A 132 -3.03 1.58 -14.59
C GLY A 132 -1.82 2.49 -14.79
N ASN A 133 -2.01 3.78 -15.01
CA ASN A 133 -0.92 4.76 -14.92
C ASN A 133 -0.52 5.02 -13.47
N TYR A 134 0.65 5.61 -13.27
CA TYR A 134 1.24 5.78 -11.95
C TYR A 134 2.05 7.08 -11.81
N ILE A 135 2.26 7.51 -10.57
CA ILE A 135 3.14 8.63 -10.20
C ILE A 135 4.04 8.28 -9.02
N ARG A 136 5.10 9.06 -8.82
CA ARG A 136 5.91 9.08 -7.59
C ARG A 136 5.43 10.20 -6.67
N PRO A 137 5.65 10.12 -5.34
CA PRO A 137 5.42 11.27 -4.47
C PRO A 137 6.35 12.43 -4.86
N ALA A 138 5.94 13.66 -4.57
CA ALA A 138 6.81 14.81 -4.76
C ALA A 138 7.99 14.75 -3.76
N ASP A 139 9.18 15.16 -4.17
CA ASP A 139 10.35 15.17 -3.28
C ASP A 139 10.08 15.99 -2.01
N SER A 140 9.38 17.12 -2.11
CA SER A 140 9.05 17.97 -0.96
C SER A 140 8.04 17.34 0.02
N LYS A 141 7.24 16.37 -0.44
CA LYS A 141 6.20 15.67 0.33
C LYS A 141 6.28 14.19 0.04
N PRO A 142 7.25 13.48 0.64
CA PRO A 142 7.61 12.13 0.22
C PRO A 142 6.67 11.08 0.84
N TYR A 143 5.36 11.24 0.67
CA TYR A 143 4.37 10.28 1.12
C TYR A 143 3.18 10.21 0.16
N LEU A 144 2.50 9.06 0.19
CA LEU A 144 1.28 8.77 -0.55
C LEU A 144 0.22 8.25 0.41
N VAL A 145 -1.03 8.58 0.13
CA VAL A 145 -2.20 8.11 0.88
C VAL A 145 -3.30 7.72 -0.10
N ILE A 146 -4.02 6.63 0.23
CA ILE A 146 -5.15 6.13 -0.57
C ILE A 146 -6.32 5.77 0.36
N GLY A 147 -7.54 5.84 -0.18
CA GLY A 147 -8.78 5.66 0.59
C GLY A 147 -9.26 6.95 1.29
N GLU A 148 -9.63 6.88 2.57
CA GLU A 148 -10.19 7.98 3.37
C GLU A 148 -9.10 8.94 3.85
N VAL A 149 -8.62 9.81 2.97
CA VAL A 149 -7.43 10.65 3.21
C VAL A 149 -7.66 11.85 4.14
N LYS A 150 -8.92 12.25 4.39
CA LYS A 150 -9.25 13.57 4.97
C LYS A 150 -8.72 13.78 6.39
N TYR A 151 -8.76 12.75 7.22
CA TYR A 151 -8.57 12.89 8.68
C TYR A 151 -7.10 12.76 9.09
N GLY A 152 -6.35 11.82 8.50
CA GLY A 152 -4.93 11.60 8.80
C GLY A 152 -3.97 12.53 8.05
N LYS A 153 -4.36 13.08 6.90
CA LYS A 153 -3.45 13.89 6.07
C LYS A 153 -2.84 15.12 6.78
N PRO A 154 -3.56 15.89 7.63
CA PRO A 154 -3.00 17.09 8.26
C PRO A 154 -1.75 16.84 9.12
N ILE A 155 -1.64 15.70 9.83
CA ILE A 155 -0.43 15.40 10.62
C ILE A 155 0.74 15.04 9.70
N LEU A 156 0.46 14.30 8.61
CA LEU A 156 1.47 13.98 7.59
C LEU A 156 2.03 15.25 6.96
N ASP A 157 1.18 16.21 6.58
CA ASP A 157 1.59 17.50 6.01
C ASP A 157 2.48 18.34 6.94
N ARG A 158 2.38 18.14 8.27
CA ARG A 158 3.13 18.90 9.27
C ARG A 158 4.47 18.28 9.62
N VAL A 159 4.56 16.95 9.62
CA VAL A 159 5.70 16.20 10.17
C VAL A 159 6.59 15.61 9.07
N ILE A 160 5.98 15.13 7.98
CA ILE A 160 6.72 14.38 6.96
C ILE A 160 7.45 15.34 6.04
N THR A 161 8.78 15.24 6.08
CA THR A 161 9.72 15.97 5.23
C THR A 161 10.78 14.99 4.71
N PRO A 162 11.58 15.32 3.68
CA PRO A 162 12.62 14.43 3.16
C PRO A 162 13.58 13.89 4.22
N ARG A 163 13.92 14.73 5.20
CA ARG A 163 14.90 14.46 6.26
C ARG A 163 14.29 13.87 7.52
N VAL A 164 12.99 13.58 7.51
CA VAL A 164 12.32 12.97 8.67
C VAL A 164 12.99 11.62 8.98
N SER A 165 13.23 11.35 10.26
CA SER A 165 13.76 10.06 10.66
C SER A 165 12.74 8.95 10.37
N ILE A 166 13.20 7.75 10.03
CA ILE A 166 12.28 6.61 9.79
C ILE A 166 11.44 6.29 11.03
N GLY A 167 11.97 6.53 12.24
CA GLY A 167 11.25 6.36 13.50
C GLY A 167 10.12 7.37 13.69
N ASP A 168 10.37 8.65 13.40
CA ASP A 168 9.34 9.69 13.49
C ASP A 168 8.31 9.55 12.37
N ALA A 169 8.72 9.14 11.16
CA ALA A 169 7.79 8.77 10.10
C ALA A 169 6.89 7.60 10.50
N SER A 170 7.45 6.58 11.17
CA SER A 170 6.72 5.43 11.70
C SER A 170 5.65 5.86 12.71
N ARG A 171 6.04 6.68 13.71
CA ARG A 171 5.10 7.22 14.70
C ARG A 171 4.04 8.10 14.04
N CYS A 172 4.43 8.98 13.13
CA CYS A 172 3.51 9.84 12.40
C CYS A 172 2.48 9.04 11.59
N ALA A 173 2.87 7.92 10.97
CA ALA A 173 1.94 7.04 10.26
C ALA A 173 0.90 6.45 11.22
N LEU A 174 1.30 6.01 12.42
CA LEU A 174 0.38 5.48 13.42
C LEU A 174 -0.56 6.56 13.99
N ILE A 175 -0.04 7.77 14.30
CA ILE A 175 -0.88 8.92 14.71
C ILE A 175 -1.91 9.26 13.61
N SER A 176 -1.48 9.21 12.35
CA SER A 176 -2.34 9.44 11.20
C SER A 176 -3.44 8.39 11.09
N MET A 177 -3.11 7.11 11.32
CA MET A 177 -4.09 6.02 11.39
C MET A 177 -5.08 6.21 12.53
N ASP A 178 -4.61 6.49 13.75
CA ASP A 178 -5.46 6.72 14.92
C ASP A 178 -6.45 7.88 14.72
N SER A 179 -5.97 8.99 14.16
CA SER A 179 -6.81 10.15 13.84
C SER A 179 -7.95 9.79 12.87
N THR A 180 -7.65 8.97 11.86
CA THR A 180 -8.64 8.50 10.89
C THR A 180 -9.60 7.49 11.52
N LEU A 181 -9.11 6.51 12.28
CA LEU A 181 -9.94 5.50 12.97
C LEU A 181 -10.98 6.12 13.90
N LYS A 182 -10.60 7.18 14.63
CA LYS A 182 -11.50 7.90 15.55
C LYS A 182 -12.55 8.75 14.83
N SER A 183 -12.29 9.13 13.58
CA SER A 183 -13.12 10.08 12.84
C SER A 183 -13.96 9.44 11.73
N ASP A 184 -13.61 8.24 11.27
CA ASP A 184 -14.27 7.55 10.17
C ASP A 184 -14.48 6.06 10.48
N LEU A 185 -15.75 5.67 10.68
CA LEU A 185 -16.12 4.28 10.99
C LEU A 185 -15.86 3.31 9.83
N THR A 186 -15.58 3.81 8.63
CA THR A 186 -15.26 2.95 7.48
C THR A 186 -13.81 2.47 7.47
N VAL A 187 -12.97 3.04 8.33
CA VAL A 187 -11.58 2.63 8.59
C VAL A 187 -11.55 1.87 9.90
N GLY A 188 -10.79 0.78 9.99
CA GLY A 188 -10.82 -0.05 11.19
C GLY A 188 -9.64 -0.99 11.36
N PRO A 189 -9.34 -1.36 12.62
CA PRO A 189 -8.28 -2.31 12.96
C PRO A 189 -8.58 -3.73 12.45
N PRO A 190 -7.59 -4.64 12.44
CA PRO A 190 -6.18 -4.38 12.77
C PRO A 190 -5.46 -3.52 11.71
N ILE A 191 -4.33 -2.94 12.10
CA ILE A 191 -3.45 -2.15 11.23
C ILE A 191 -2.24 -3.00 10.86
N ASP A 192 -2.08 -3.31 9.58
CA ASP A 192 -0.83 -3.88 9.09
C ASP A 192 0.21 -2.76 8.95
N PHE A 193 1.41 -3.00 9.48
CA PHE A 193 2.49 -2.03 9.54
C PHE A 193 3.80 -2.67 9.09
N ALA A 194 4.49 -2.03 8.15
CA ALA A 194 5.77 -2.53 7.62
C ALA A 194 6.81 -1.42 7.47
N VAL A 195 8.06 -1.78 7.70
CA VAL A 195 9.21 -0.87 7.57
C VAL A 195 10.30 -1.56 6.76
N ILE A 196 10.84 -0.86 5.77
CA ILE A 196 12.02 -1.27 5.01
C ILE A 196 13.11 -0.24 5.29
N LYS A 197 14.27 -0.70 5.77
CA LYS A 197 15.44 0.17 5.89
C LYS A 197 16.22 0.13 4.59
N LYS A 198 16.69 1.31 4.17
CA LYS A 198 17.49 1.46 2.96
C LYS A 198 18.71 0.54 3.01
N ASP A 199 18.95 -0.13 1.90
CA ASP A 199 20.08 -1.04 1.61
C ASP A 199 20.09 -2.34 2.43
N GLU A 200 19.10 -2.59 3.30
CA GLU A 200 18.99 -3.86 4.03
C GLU A 200 18.35 -4.98 3.21
N ILE A 201 17.59 -4.65 2.16
CA ILE A 201 16.89 -5.60 1.25
C ILE A 201 16.14 -6.68 2.03
N LYS A 202 15.38 -6.23 3.03
CA LYS A 202 14.46 -7.06 3.82
C LYS A 202 13.44 -6.19 4.56
N LEU A 203 12.38 -6.81 5.06
CA LEU A 203 11.50 -6.18 6.03
C LEU A 203 12.24 -6.00 7.38
N ALA A 204 12.44 -4.75 7.79
CA ALA A 204 12.98 -4.43 9.12
C ALA A 204 11.92 -4.59 10.22
N ALA A 205 10.64 -4.39 9.87
CA ALA A 205 9.50 -4.69 10.72
C ALA A 205 8.30 -5.08 9.86
N SER A 206 7.49 -6.03 10.36
CA SER A 206 6.19 -6.40 9.83
C SER A 206 5.30 -6.81 11.00
N LYS A 207 4.22 -6.07 11.24
CA LYS A 207 3.33 -6.24 12.40
C LYS A 207 1.87 -6.07 11.98
N CYS A 208 0.99 -6.80 12.66
CA CYS A 208 -0.45 -6.63 12.59
C CYS A 208 -0.90 -6.11 13.96
N LEU A 209 -1.19 -4.81 14.05
CA LEU A 209 -1.44 -4.08 15.29
C LEU A 209 -2.94 -3.99 15.57
N ASN A 210 -3.36 -4.44 16.74
CA ASN A 210 -4.68 -4.23 17.31
C ASN A 210 -4.69 -2.94 18.14
N MET A 211 -5.89 -2.43 18.42
CA MET A 211 -6.08 -1.21 19.21
C MET A 211 -5.45 -1.26 20.62
N ASN A 212 -5.32 -2.46 21.18
CA ASN A 212 -4.81 -2.66 22.53
C ASN A 212 -3.30 -2.90 22.58
N ASP A 213 -2.61 -2.94 21.43
CA ASP A 213 -1.18 -3.19 21.42
C ASP A 213 -0.43 -1.98 22.02
N PRO A 214 0.60 -2.18 22.88
CA PRO A 214 1.32 -1.09 23.54
C PRO A 214 1.90 -0.04 22.58
N GLU A 215 2.32 -0.51 21.40
CA GLU A 215 2.93 0.32 20.36
C GLU A 215 1.92 1.20 19.62
N PHE A 216 0.62 0.90 19.73
CA PHE A 216 -0.46 1.71 19.16
C PHE A 216 -1.16 2.54 20.24
N SER A 217 -1.39 1.96 21.41
CA SER A 217 -2.06 2.62 22.54
C SER A 217 -1.22 3.70 23.24
N GLY A 218 0.11 3.65 23.10
CA GLY A 218 1.04 4.65 23.65
C GLY A 218 1.36 5.84 22.74
N VAL A 219 0.68 5.94 21.59
CA VAL A 219 0.92 6.94 20.53
C VAL A 219 -0.06 8.11 20.63
#